data_AF-A0A651I2J4-F1
#
_entry.id   AF-A0A651I2J4-F1
#
_cell.length_a   1.000
_cell.length_b   1.000
_cell.length_c   1.000
_cell.angle_alpha   90.00
_cell.angle_beta   90.00
_cell.angle_gamma   90.00
#
_symmetry.space_group_name_H-M   'P 1'
#
loop_
_entity.id
_entity.type
_entity.pdbx_description
1 polymer ?
#
loop_
_entity_poly.entity_id
_entity_poly.type
_entity_poly.pdbx_seq_one_letter_code
_entity_poly.pdbx_strand_id
1 'polypeptide(L)'
;MPMRVINVVMLFECLLLFYGASFLFANLPTPFSSHEGIYPPYLKPQTDSILIENRSFMILFETNRYTTDTFPKQKIEELKSTLDRYPAFSIRLEARTDSVGSPQYNLALANKRLDFVRNELTKRGIEENRFIEFVFGEDEPLADNQSPEGRQANRSVRVVAGLYAPIRMITGRFVSEEDGKGIGGILYTGSRHHRDSFHLDSTGEFSFPVPVFDTIFFMEFFSKEDRIMRKTYYNLNEINPTFTTISLKALQAGDSFSFEDIVFEGGRSTILSQHKHGFNRLLNLVSYLENYRFEIQGHITVSTRAAGRFKEDPLADARAKSVYYYLIENGIDSNRLEWKGYGNWYMTFPEAETRTQHRLNRRVSVKVLGRLDD
;
A
#
# COMPACT_ATOMS: atom_id res chain seq x y z
N MET A 1 2.92 -8.68 -20.68
CA MET A 1 3.58 -8.24 -19.43
C MET A 1 3.23 -9.22 -18.33
N PRO A 2 4.17 -9.65 -17.47
CA PRO A 2 3.84 -10.50 -16.34
C PRO A 2 2.86 -9.77 -15.42
N MET A 3 1.85 -10.51 -14.95
CA MET A 3 0.77 -10.00 -14.09
C MET A 3 1.37 -9.56 -12.74
N ARG A 4 1.26 -8.28 -12.41
CA ARG A 4 1.86 -7.67 -11.21
C ARG A 4 1.19 -8.23 -9.94
N VAL A 5 1.95 -8.43 -8.86
CA VAL A 5 1.41 -8.83 -7.55
C VAL A 5 1.51 -7.63 -6.62
N ILE A 6 0.40 -7.23 -5.99
CA ILE A 6 0.43 -6.18 -4.96
C ILE A 6 0.43 -6.85 -3.59
N ASN A 7 1.45 -6.55 -2.80
CA ASN A 7 1.50 -6.92 -1.39
C ASN A 7 0.50 -6.08 -0.60
N VAL A 8 -0.55 -6.70 -0.11
CA VAL A 8 -1.52 -6.03 0.77
C VAL A 8 -1.09 -6.17 2.22
N VAL A 9 -0.75 -5.04 2.85
CA VAL A 9 -0.72 -4.95 4.31
C VAL A 9 -2.15 -4.75 4.79
N MET A 10 -2.86 -5.83 5.11
CA MET A 10 -4.13 -5.73 5.84
C MET A 10 -4.20 -6.67 7.04
N LEU A 11 -4.44 -6.05 8.21
CA LEU A 11 -5.23 -6.61 9.30
C LEU A 11 -6.65 -6.89 8.75
N PHE A 12 -6.86 -8.10 8.25
CA PHE A 12 -8.13 -8.57 7.65
C PHE A 12 -9.32 -8.62 8.63
N GLU A 13 -9.14 -8.25 9.91
CA GLU A 13 -10.24 -8.23 10.90
C GLU A 13 -11.30 -7.13 10.66
N CYS A 14 -10.98 -6.07 9.91
CA CYS A 14 -11.94 -4.97 9.69
C CYS A 14 -12.99 -5.24 8.59
N LEU A 15 -12.94 -6.36 7.86
CA LEU A 15 -13.97 -6.67 6.85
C LEU A 15 -15.33 -7.03 7.49
N LEU A 16 -15.36 -7.36 8.79
CA LEU A 16 -16.59 -7.77 9.50
C LEU A 16 -17.21 -6.71 10.42
N LEU A 17 -16.51 -5.59 10.72
CA LEU A 17 -16.98 -4.62 11.73
C LEU A 17 -17.75 -3.41 11.19
N PHE A 18 -17.85 -3.22 9.87
CA PHE A 18 -18.53 -2.04 9.29
C PHE A 18 -19.82 -2.35 8.50
N TYR A 19 -20.27 -3.61 8.48
CA TYR A 19 -21.68 -3.94 8.15
C TYR A 19 -22.62 -3.80 9.36
N GLY A 20 -22.23 -3.05 10.39
CA GLY A 20 -23.04 -2.78 11.58
C GLY A 20 -22.89 -1.34 12.06
N ALA A 21 -23.66 -0.42 11.46
CA ALA A 21 -24.36 0.68 12.16
C ALA A 21 -24.95 1.70 11.15
N SER A 22 -26.26 1.58 10.96
CA SER A 22 -27.23 2.68 10.85
C SER A 22 -27.08 3.73 9.73
N PHE A 23 -27.59 3.37 8.55
CA PHE A 23 -28.41 4.29 7.75
C PHE A 23 -29.74 3.57 7.42
N LEU A 24 -30.83 4.34 7.47
CA LEU A 24 -32.23 3.92 7.49
C LEU A 24 -32.60 2.81 6.46
N PHE A 25 -32.87 1.60 6.96
CA PHE A 25 -33.62 0.58 6.23
C PHE A 25 -35.02 0.46 6.85
N ALA A 26 -36.01 1.10 6.24
CA ALA A 26 -37.40 0.68 6.36
C ALA A 26 -37.74 -0.02 5.04
N ASN A 27 -38.10 -1.31 5.13
CA ASN A 27 -38.49 -2.22 4.03
C ASN A 27 -37.38 -3.03 3.34
N LEU A 28 -36.50 -3.68 4.10
CA LEU A 28 -35.91 -4.94 3.63
C LEU A 28 -36.03 -6.04 4.70
N PRO A 29 -36.40 -7.28 4.31
CA PRO A 29 -36.58 -8.38 5.24
C PRO A 29 -35.23 -8.90 5.75
N THR A 30 -35.10 -9.11 7.05
CA THR A 30 -34.09 -10.02 7.65
C THR A 30 -34.81 -11.30 8.08
N PRO A 31 -34.24 -12.50 7.92
CA PRO A 31 -32.94 -12.84 8.49
C PRO A 31 -31.96 -13.50 7.51
N PHE A 32 -30.67 -13.30 7.79
CA PHE A 32 -29.54 -14.06 7.24
C PHE A 32 -29.76 -15.56 7.48
N SER A 33 -30.32 -16.25 6.49
CA SER A 33 -30.10 -17.68 6.28
C SER A 33 -29.06 -17.85 5.18
N SER A 34 -28.30 -18.94 5.29
CA SER A 34 -27.30 -19.36 4.32
C SER A 34 -27.84 -19.42 2.88
N HIS A 35 -26.98 -19.04 1.94
CA HIS A 35 -27.04 -19.14 0.47
C HIS A 35 -27.39 -17.84 -0.30
N GLU A 36 -26.53 -17.57 -1.29
CA GLU A 36 -26.56 -16.57 -2.37
C GLU A 36 -25.98 -15.16 -2.10
N GLY A 37 -24.73 -14.92 -2.56
CA GLY A 37 -24.55 -13.85 -3.55
C GLY A 37 -23.79 -12.54 -3.22
N ILE A 38 -22.77 -12.49 -2.34
CA ILE A 38 -21.91 -11.27 -2.23
C ILE A 38 -20.41 -11.54 -2.49
N TYR A 39 -20.05 -12.75 -2.92
CA TYR A 39 -18.74 -12.97 -3.51
C TYR A 39 -18.94 -13.13 -5.01
N PRO A 40 -18.19 -12.41 -5.86
CA PRO A 40 -18.21 -12.71 -7.28
C PRO A 40 -17.91 -14.22 -7.44
N PRO A 41 -18.61 -14.94 -8.34
CA PRO A 41 -18.25 -16.30 -8.66
C PRO A 41 -16.75 -16.37 -8.96
N TYR A 42 -16.11 -17.51 -8.73
CA TYR A 42 -14.71 -17.72 -9.14
C TYR A 42 -14.55 -17.27 -10.60
N LEU A 43 -13.84 -16.14 -10.78
CA LEU A 43 -13.50 -15.62 -12.09
C LEU A 43 -12.06 -16.05 -12.34
N LYS A 44 -11.85 -16.82 -13.42
CA LYS A 44 -10.48 -17.00 -13.93
C LYS A 44 -9.87 -15.60 -14.12
N PRO A 45 -8.59 -15.41 -13.76
CA PRO A 45 -7.93 -14.12 -13.93
C PRO A 45 -8.07 -13.66 -15.37
N GLN A 46 -8.66 -12.49 -15.56
CA GLN A 46 -8.60 -11.84 -16.85
C GLN A 46 -7.21 -11.21 -17.01
N THR A 47 -6.80 -10.92 -18.24
CA THR A 47 -5.56 -10.19 -18.52
C THR A 47 -5.49 -8.86 -17.76
N ASP A 48 -6.65 -8.29 -17.42
CA ASP A 48 -6.81 -7.06 -16.63
C ASP A 48 -7.21 -7.37 -15.18
N SER A 49 -6.47 -8.28 -14.54
CA SER A 49 -6.65 -8.57 -13.11
C SER A 49 -5.34 -8.54 -12.35
N ILE A 50 -5.43 -8.30 -11.04
CA ILE A 50 -4.29 -8.30 -10.15
C ILE A 50 -4.50 -9.26 -8.99
N LEU A 51 -3.44 -9.96 -8.60
CA LEU A 51 -3.48 -10.80 -7.41
C LEU A 51 -3.24 -9.94 -6.17
N ILE A 52 -4.26 -9.92 -5.31
CA ILE A 52 -4.17 -9.40 -3.95
C ILE A 52 -3.81 -10.57 -3.05
N GLU A 53 -2.52 -10.66 -2.74
CA GLU A 53 -1.96 -11.73 -1.93
C GLU A 53 -2.44 -11.62 -0.48
N ASN A 54 -2.98 -12.72 0.05
CA ASN A 54 -3.31 -12.85 1.47
C ASN A 54 -2.28 -13.69 2.21
N ARG A 55 -1.85 -14.80 1.61
CA ARG A 55 -0.88 -15.72 2.19
C ARG A 55 -0.10 -16.39 1.07
N SER A 56 1.19 -16.59 1.29
CA SER A 56 1.99 -17.49 0.46
C SER A 56 2.93 -18.37 1.28
N PHE A 57 3.34 -19.47 0.68
CA PHE A 57 4.41 -20.33 1.18
C PHE A 57 5.12 -21.02 0.02
N MET A 58 6.34 -21.49 0.29
CA MET A 58 7.19 -22.18 -0.67
C MET A 58 7.15 -23.68 -0.43
N ILE A 59 7.11 -24.46 -1.52
CA ILE A 59 7.41 -25.89 -1.53
C ILE A 59 8.74 -26.06 -2.24
N LEU A 60 9.73 -26.62 -1.55
CA LEU A 60 11.10 -26.72 -2.02
C LEU A 60 11.39 -28.11 -2.60
N PHE A 61 12.30 -28.15 -3.57
CA PHE A 61 12.74 -29.37 -4.24
C PHE A 61 14.25 -29.51 -4.21
N GLU A 62 14.68 -30.76 -4.17
CA GLU A 62 16.08 -31.13 -4.40
C GLU A 62 16.46 -30.96 -5.88
N THR A 63 17.77 -30.91 -6.14
CA THR A 63 18.33 -30.84 -7.49
C THR A 63 17.79 -31.97 -8.38
N ASN A 64 17.36 -31.63 -9.59
CA ASN A 64 16.76 -32.55 -10.58
C ASN A 64 15.56 -33.38 -10.09
N ARG A 65 14.96 -33.04 -8.94
CA ARG A 65 13.74 -33.68 -8.43
C ARG A 65 12.52 -32.82 -8.73
N TYR A 66 11.41 -33.47 -9.07
CA TYR A 66 10.09 -32.84 -9.21
C TYR A 66 9.08 -33.29 -8.14
N THR A 67 9.46 -34.24 -7.29
CA THR A 67 8.71 -34.69 -6.12
C THR A 67 9.44 -34.24 -4.85
N THR A 68 8.70 -34.10 -3.75
CA THR A 68 9.28 -33.82 -2.45
C THR A 68 8.44 -34.44 -1.33
N ASP A 69 9.12 -34.90 -0.28
CA ASP A 69 8.48 -35.38 0.95
C ASP A 69 8.25 -34.25 1.96
N THR A 70 8.85 -33.08 1.74
CA THR A 70 8.77 -31.90 2.62
C THR A 70 7.54 -31.04 2.34
N PHE A 71 6.37 -31.68 2.30
CA PHE A 71 5.10 -31.00 2.07
C PHE A 71 4.58 -30.38 3.40
N PRO A 72 4.46 -29.03 3.51
CA PRO A 72 4.20 -28.38 4.79
C PRO A 72 2.74 -28.54 5.23
N LYS A 73 2.42 -29.64 5.93
CA LYS A 73 1.05 -29.99 6.37
C LYS A 73 0.31 -28.83 7.03
N GLN A 74 0.95 -28.16 8.00
CA GLN A 74 0.35 -27.03 8.71
C GLN A 74 0.00 -25.86 7.76
N LYS A 75 0.87 -25.53 6.80
CA LYS A 75 0.61 -24.46 5.83
C LYS A 75 -0.56 -24.78 4.90
N ILE A 76 -0.78 -26.06 4.61
CA ILE A 76 -1.89 -26.51 3.77
C ILE A 76 -3.21 -26.43 4.53
N GLU A 77 -3.23 -26.79 5.82
CA GLU A 77 -4.43 -26.61 6.64
C GLU A 77 -4.76 -25.12 6.85
N GLU A 78 -3.74 -24.28 7.05
CA GLU A 78 -3.90 -22.81 7.04
C GLU A 78 -4.45 -22.30 5.71
N LEU A 79 -3.97 -22.85 4.58
CA LEU A 79 -4.46 -22.53 3.24
C LEU A 79 -5.93 -22.91 3.08
N LYS A 80 -6.33 -24.14 3.44
CA LYS A 80 -7.74 -24.58 3.38
C LYS A 80 -8.65 -23.69 4.22
N SER A 81 -8.28 -23.44 5.48
CA SER A 81 -9.04 -22.54 6.36
C SER A 81 -9.21 -21.14 5.75
N THR A 82 -8.19 -20.66 5.03
CA THR A 82 -8.26 -19.39 4.30
C THR A 82 -9.25 -19.48 3.12
N LEU A 83 -9.22 -20.55 2.34
CA LEU A 83 -10.10 -20.75 1.17
C LEU A 83 -11.56 -20.99 1.57
N ASP A 84 -11.80 -21.65 2.70
CA ASP A 84 -13.13 -21.85 3.28
C ASP A 84 -13.72 -20.53 3.77
N ARG A 85 -12.89 -19.72 4.43
CA ARG A 85 -13.28 -18.37 4.90
C ARG A 85 -13.51 -17.40 3.76
N TYR A 86 -12.75 -17.53 2.67
CA TYR A 86 -12.79 -16.64 1.51
C TYR A 86 -13.01 -17.43 0.21
N PRO A 87 -14.28 -17.80 -0.11
CA PRO A 87 -14.61 -18.59 -1.30
C PRO A 87 -14.16 -17.97 -2.63
N ALA A 88 -14.06 -16.63 -2.70
CA ALA A 88 -13.59 -15.90 -3.89
C ALA A 88 -12.07 -16.03 -4.14
N PHE A 89 -11.29 -16.51 -3.18
CA PHE A 89 -9.84 -16.59 -3.34
C PHE A 89 -9.46 -17.68 -4.32
N SER A 90 -8.44 -17.42 -5.12
CA SER A 90 -7.80 -18.41 -5.99
C SER A 90 -6.42 -18.76 -5.45
N ILE A 91 -5.83 -19.81 -6.01
CA ILE A 91 -4.47 -20.25 -5.71
C ILE A 91 -3.61 -20.02 -6.95
N ARG A 92 -2.62 -19.15 -6.83
CA ARG A 92 -1.57 -19.01 -7.83
C ARG A 92 -0.43 -19.97 -7.47
N LEU A 93 -0.07 -20.83 -8.42
CA LEU A 93 1.11 -21.70 -8.34
C LEU A 93 2.18 -21.13 -9.25
N GLU A 94 3.36 -20.85 -8.71
CA GLU A 94 4.50 -20.35 -9.48
C GLU A 94 5.68 -21.32 -9.38
N ALA A 95 6.04 -21.98 -10.47
CA ALA A 95 7.13 -22.94 -10.49
C ALA A 95 8.41 -22.36 -11.10
N ARG A 96 9.51 -22.55 -10.38
CA ARG A 96 10.86 -22.11 -10.75
C ARG A 96 11.90 -23.23 -10.58
N THR A 97 13.03 -23.06 -11.24
CA THR A 97 14.26 -23.83 -11.05
C THR A 97 15.41 -22.89 -10.74
N ASP A 98 16.54 -23.44 -10.29
CA ASP A 98 17.80 -22.71 -10.40
C ASP A 98 18.27 -22.66 -11.86
N SER A 99 19.39 -21.99 -12.09
CA SER A 99 19.97 -21.81 -13.43
C SER A 99 20.87 -22.97 -13.88
N VAL A 100 20.80 -24.15 -13.25
CA VAL A 100 21.68 -25.28 -13.60
C VAL A 100 20.97 -26.17 -14.60
N GLY A 101 21.42 -26.13 -15.86
CA GLY A 101 20.85 -26.92 -16.95
C GLY A 101 20.58 -26.06 -18.19
N SER A 102 19.95 -26.64 -19.21
CA SER A 102 19.45 -25.86 -20.34
C SER A 102 18.10 -25.20 -19.98
N PRO A 103 17.79 -24.00 -20.50
CA PRO A 103 16.50 -23.33 -20.27
C PRO A 103 15.28 -24.23 -20.54
N GLN A 104 15.31 -25.02 -21.62
CA GLN A 104 14.21 -25.93 -21.99
C GLN A 104 14.00 -27.05 -20.97
N TYR A 105 15.10 -27.62 -20.46
CA TYR A 105 15.05 -28.62 -19.39
C TYR A 105 14.48 -28.01 -18.11
N ASN A 106 14.93 -26.81 -17.74
CA ASN A 106 14.51 -26.09 -16.56
C ASN A 106 13.02 -25.74 -16.59
N LEU A 107 12.51 -25.29 -17.74
CA LEU A 107 11.09 -25.06 -17.95
C LEU A 107 10.27 -26.36 -17.80
N ALA A 108 10.72 -27.46 -18.43
CA ALA A 108 10.05 -28.75 -18.32
C ALA A 108 10.07 -29.32 -16.89
N LEU A 109 11.16 -29.12 -16.15
CA LEU A 109 11.28 -29.53 -14.75
C LEU A 109 10.37 -28.70 -13.83
N ALA A 110 10.31 -27.39 -14.02
CA ALA A 110 9.37 -26.52 -13.32
C ALA A 110 7.91 -26.95 -13.56
N ASN A 111 7.54 -27.28 -14.81
CA ASN A 111 6.20 -27.76 -15.11
C ASN A 111 5.85 -29.05 -14.34
N LYS A 112 6.78 -30.03 -14.30
CA LYS A 112 6.58 -31.27 -13.54
C LYS A 112 6.42 -31.03 -12.03
N ARG A 113 7.15 -30.06 -11.47
CA ARG A 113 7.01 -29.65 -10.07
C ARG A 113 5.65 -29.03 -9.80
N LEU A 114 5.20 -28.17 -10.71
CA LEU A 114 3.89 -27.54 -10.63
C LEU A 114 2.78 -28.60 -10.62
N ASP A 115 2.82 -29.53 -11.57
CA ASP A 115 1.86 -30.64 -11.67
C ASP A 115 1.84 -31.50 -10.39
N PHE A 116 3.02 -31.81 -9.85
CA PHE A 116 3.13 -32.54 -8.58
C PHE A 116 2.43 -31.78 -7.44
N VAL A 117 2.71 -30.49 -7.28
CA VAL A 117 2.13 -29.67 -6.21
C VAL A 117 0.62 -29.54 -6.37
N ARG A 118 0.13 -29.23 -7.58
CA ARG A 118 -1.31 -29.16 -7.88
C ARG A 118 -1.99 -30.46 -7.48
N ASN A 119 -1.51 -31.59 -7.98
CA ASN A 119 -2.10 -32.89 -7.70
C ASN A 119 -2.11 -33.22 -6.19
N GLU A 120 -1.04 -32.89 -5.46
CA GLU A 120 -1.00 -33.08 -4.01
C GLU A 120 -2.00 -32.17 -3.26
N LEU A 121 -2.18 -30.93 -3.71
CA LEU A 121 -3.18 -30.02 -3.15
C LEU A 121 -4.62 -30.49 -3.48
N THR A 122 -4.88 -30.94 -4.70
CA THR A 122 -6.18 -31.50 -5.13
C THR A 122 -6.56 -32.74 -4.32
N LYS A 123 -5.62 -33.68 -4.11
CA LYS A 123 -5.82 -34.86 -3.23
C LYS A 123 -6.20 -34.49 -1.81
N ARG A 124 -5.81 -33.30 -1.34
CA ARG A 124 -6.11 -32.80 0.00
C ARG A 124 -7.43 -32.02 0.06
N GLY A 125 -8.19 -31.95 -1.03
CA GLY A 125 -9.54 -31.38 -1.06
C GLY A 125 -9.62 -29.94 -1.58
N ILE A 126 -8.54 -29.42 -2.17
CA ILE A 126 -8.60 -28.13 -2.87
C ILE A 126 -9.17 -28.35 -4.27
N GLU A 127 -10.20 -27.60 -4.63
CA GLU A 127 -10.86 -27.75 -5.93
C GLU A 127 -9.95 -27.33 -7.09
N GLU A 128 -9.97 -28.14 -8.16
CA GLU A 128 -9.11 -27.96 -9.34
C GLU A 128 -9.31 -26.59 -10.03
N ASN A 129 -10.56 -26.13 -10.04
CA ASN A 129 -10.91 -24.84 -10.62
C ASN A 129 -10.28 -23.67 -9.87
N ARG A 130 -9.70 -23.81 -8.66
CA ARG A 130 -9.11 -22.70 -7.90
C ARG A 130 -7.69 -22.37 -8.33
N PHE A 131 -7.03 -23.26 -9.08
CA PHE A 131 -5.63 -23.10 -9.46
C PHE A 131 -5.43 -22.21 -10.68
N ILE A 132 -4.39 -21.40 -10.62
CA ILE A 132 -3.86 -20.60 -11.73
C ILE A 132 -2.35 -20.81 -11.73
N GLU A 133 -1.81 -21.21 -12.87
CA GLU A 133 -0.47 -21.78 -12.96
C GLU A 133 0.46 -20.85 -13.75
N PHE A 134 1.68 -20.65 -13.23
CA PHE A 134 2.76 -19.92 -13.86
C PHE A 134 4.03 -20.74 -13.78
N VAL A 135 4.63 -21.03 -14.94
CA VAL A 135 5.88 -21.78 -15.04
C VAL A 135 6.94 -20.87 -15.61
N PHE A 136 7.94 -20.56 -14.81
CA PHE A 136 9.02 -19.64 -15.17
C PHE A 136 10.30 -20.37 -15.57
N GLY A 137 10.47 -21.64 -15.18
CA GLY A 137 11.75 -22.32 -15.37
C GLY A 137 12.85 -21.62 -14.56
N GLU A 138 13.97 -21.31 -15.20
CA GLU A 138 15.07 -20.56 -14.56
C GLU A 138 14.90 -19.04 -14.64
N ASP A 139 13.91 -18.56 -15.40
CA ASP A 139 13.61 -17.14 -15.54
C ASP A 139 12.93 -16.61 -14.27
N GLU A 140 13.01 -15.29 -14.06
CA GLU A 140 12.46 -14.60 -12.87
C GLU A 140 12.83 -15.28 -11.52
N PRO A 141 14.13 -15.45 -11.20
CA PRO A 141 14.55 -16.14 -9.98
C PRO A 141 14.11 -15.37 -8.72
N LEU A 142 13.78 -16.10 -7.66
CA LEU A 142 13.37 -15.53 -6.36
C LEU A 142 14.57 -15.05 -5.53
N ALA A 143 15.74 -15.65 -5.75
CA ALA A 143 17.00 -15.32 -5.11
C ALA A 143 18.15 -15.44 -6.12
N ASP A 144 19.36 -15.03 -5.75
CA ASP A 144 20.51 -15.15 -6.63
C ASP A 144 20.81 -16.61 -6.99
N ASN A 145 21.29 -16.88 -8.21
CA ASN A 145 21.70 -18.23 -8.62
C ASN A 145 23.19 -18.52 -8.32
N GLN A 146 23.90 -17.59 -7.70
CA GLN A 146 25.35 -17.69 -7.47
C GLN A 146 25.63 -18.46 -6.16
N SER A 147 24.81 -18.26 -5.14
CA SER A 147 24.89 -18.95 -3.85
C SER A 147 24.16 -20.30 -3.86
N PRO A 148 24.65 -21.31 -3.11
CA PRO A 148 23.89 -22.55 -2.88
C PRO A 148 22.49 -22.31 -2.29
N GLU A 149 22.38 -21.35 -1.37
CA GLU A 149 21.14 -20.99 -0.68
C GLU A 149 20.12 -20.36 -1.64
N GLY A 150 20.57 -19.43 -2.48
CA GLY A 150 19.72 -18.79 -3.48
C GLY A 150 19.25 -19.78 -4.55
N ARG A 151 20.12 -20.69 -5.00
CA ARG A 151 19.70 -21.81 -5.87
C ARG A 151 18.65 -22.71 -5.21
N GLN A 152 18.77 -23.01 -3.91
CA GLN A 152 17.76 -23.79 -3.20
C GLN A 152 16.40 -23.06 -3.12
N ALA A 153 16.41 -21.75 -2.91
CA ALA A 153 15.19 -20.95 -2.92
C ALA A 153 14.51 -20.94 -4.31
N ASN A 154 15.29 -20.97 -5.38
CA ASN A 154 14.79 -21.00 -6.76
C ASN A 154 14.25 -22.39 -7.18
N ARG A 155 14.72 -23.48 -6.58
CA ARG A 155 14.15 -24.83 -6.80
C ARG A 155 12.84 -25.02 -6.05
N SER A 156 11.78 -24.38 -6.54
CA SER A 156 10.56 -24.25 -5.75
C SER A 156 9.28 -24.08 -6.55
N VAL A 157 8.17 -24.34 -5.86
CA VAL A 157 6.83 -23.89 -6.24
C VAL A 157 6.31 -22.98 -5.15
N ARG A 158 6.04 -21.72 -5.48
CA ARG A 158 5.37 -20.78 -4.60
C ARG A 158 3.86 -20.99 -4.72
N VAL A 159 3.21 -21.20 -3.58
CA VAL A 159 1.75 -21.29 -3.46
C VAL A 159 1.26 -19.98 -2.87
N VAL A 160 0.41 -19.25 -3.59
CA VAL A 160 -0.14 -17.97 -3.16
C VAL A 160 -1.66 -18.04 -3.16
N ALA A 161 -2.27 -17.84 -1.99
CA ALA A 161 -3.71 -17.64 -1.87
C ALA A 161 -4.03 -16.15 -1.91
N GLY A 162 -4.99 -15.76 -2.75
CA GLY A 162 -5.40 -14.38 -2.85
C GLY A 162 -6.60 -14.16 -3.75
N LEU A 163 -7.07 -12.92 -3.78
CA LEU A 163 -8.17 -12.51 -4.64
C LEU A 163 -7.62 -11.98 -5.96
N TYR A 164 -8.03 -12.57 -7.08
CA TYR A 164 -7.83 -11.93 -8.38
C TYR A 164 -8.92 -10.89 -8.58
N ALA A 165 -8.52 -9.64 -8.47
CA ALA A 165 -9.42 -8.51 -8.63
C ALA A 165 -9.35 -8.02 -10.08
N PRO A 166 -10.48 -7.78 -10.76
CA PRO A 166 -10.46 -6.97 -11.96
C PRO A 166 -9.84 -5.61 -11.62
N ILE A 167 -9.05 -5.06 -12.53
CA ILE A 167 -8.42 -3.76 -12.35
C ILE A 167 -8.90 -2.76 -13.38
N ARG A 168 -8.74 -1.49 -13.03
CA ARG A 168 -8.77 -0.39 -13.97
C ARG A 168 -7.39 0.23 -14.00
N MET A 169 -6.83 0.38 -15.19
CA MET A 169 -5.56 1.09 -15.35
C MET A 169 -5.79 2.59 -15.21
N ILE A 170 -5.11 3.19 -14.25
CA ILE A 170 -5.03 4.64 -14.10
C ILE A 170 -3.77 5.11 -14.81
N THR A 171 -3.96 6.01 -15.78
CA THR A 171 -2.88 6.50 -16.64
C THR A 171 -2.85 8.01 -16.64
N GLY A 172 -1.67 8.58 -16.81
CA GLY A 172 -1.56 10.01 -17.04
C GLY A 172 -0.14 10.53 -17.01
N ARG A 173 -0.03 11.85 -16.87
CA ARG A 173 1.27 12.53 -16.92
C ARG A 173 1.31 13.71 -15.97
N PHE A 174 2.36 13.81 -15.15
CA PHE A 174 2.67 15.01 -14.38
C PHE A 174 3.48 15.99 -15.23
N VAL A 175 3.06 17.25 -15.26
CA VAL A 175 3.76 18.32 -15.99
C VAL A 175 3.91 19.58 -15.14
N SER A 176 4.94 20.37 -15.43
CA SER A 176 5.10 21.71 -14.87
C SER A 176 4.03 22.63 -15.44
N GLU A 177 3.36 23.40 -14.57
CA GLU A 177 2.42 24.42 -15.02
C GLU A 177 3.10 25.57 -15.78
N GLU A 178 4.39 25.80 -15.56
CA GLU A 178 5.14 26.93 -16.13
C GLU A 178 5.53 26.71 -17.59
N ASP A 179 5.99 25.50 -17.93
CA ASP A 179 6.54 25.19 -19.25
C ASP A 179 5.96 23.92 -19.90
N GLY A 180 5.03 23.23 -19.21
CA GLY A 180 4.37 22.02 -19.70
C GLY A 180 5.29 20.79 -19.81
N LYS A 181 6.53 20.86 -19.31
CA LYS A 181 7.45 19.72 -19.36
C LYS A 181 7.06 18.65 -18.36
N GLY A 182 7.36 17.40 -18.71
CA GLY A 182 7.16 16.25 -17.83
C GLY A 182 7.98 16.39 -16.54
N ILE A 183 7.42 15.90 -15.43
CA ILE A 183 8.07 15.93 -14.11
C ILE A 183 8.31 14.51 -13.62
N GLY A 184 9.56 14.16 -13.37
CA GLY A 184 9.93 12.92 -12.70
C GLY A 184 9.83 13.00 -11.18
N GLY A 185 9.72 11.87 -10.50
CA GLY A 185 9.54 11.84 -9.06
C GLY A 185 9.01 10.51 -8.53
N ILE A 186 8.56 10.49 -7.28
CA ILE A 186 7.86 9.33 -6.70
C ILE A 186 6.36 9.62 -6.66
N LEU A 187 5.59 8.75 -7.30
CA LEU A 187 4.14 8.66 -7.19
C LEU A 187 3.77 7.60 -6.15
N TYR A 188 3.19 8.01 -5.03
CA TYR A 188 2.53 7.14 -4.08
C TYR A 188 1.06 6.97 -4.46
N THR A 189 0.59 5.73 -4.47
CA THR A 189 -0.81 5.41 -4.68
C THR A 189 -1.31 4.47 -3.61
N GLY A 190 -2.62 4.38 -3.45
CA GLY A 190 -3.20 3.36 -2.63
C GLY A 190 -4.69 3.55 -2.40
N SER A 191 -5.26 2.63 -1.66
CA SER A 191 -6.66 2.60 -1.27
C SER A 191 -6.77 2.23 0.20
N ARG A 192 -7.98 1.84 0.62
CA ARG A 192 -8.17 1.20 1.93
C ARG A 192 -7.50 -0.18 2.03
N HIS A 193 -7.19 -0.82 0.91
CA HIS A 193 -6.71 -2.20 0.84
C HIS A 193 -5.27 -2.34 0.38
N HIS A 194 -4.74 -1.40 -0.39
CA HIS A 194 -3.37 -1.52 -0.89
C HIS A 194 -2.65 -0.17 -0.89
N ARG A 195 -1.32 -0.20 -0.93
CA ARG A 195 -0.47 0.97 -1.16
C ARG A 195 0.68 0.55 -2.05
N ASP A 196 1.09 1.44 -2.93
CA ASP A 196 2.22 1.23 -3.84
C ASP A 196 2.96 2.55 -4.07
N SER A 197 4.15 2.46 -4.65
CA SER A 197 4.94 3.61 -5.06
C SER A 197 5.67 3.36 -6.38
N PHE A 198 5.68 4.36 -7.25
CA PHE A 198 6.30 4.29 -8.57
C PHE A 198 7.31 5.42 -8.71
N HIS A 199 8.51 5.09 -9.18
CA HIS A 199 9.46 6.10 -9.63
C HIS A 199 9.15 6.44 -11.08
N LEU A 200 8.88 7.71 -11.34
CA LEU A 200 8.60 8.25 -12.67
C LEU A 200 9.87 8.92 -13.19
N ASP A 201 10.17 8.72 -14.47
CA ASP A 201 11.24 9.42 -15.17
C ASP A 201 10.81 10.85 -15.54
N SER A 202 11.69 11.59 -16.21
CA SER A 202 11.44 12.99 -16.62
C SER A 202 10.30 13.14 -17.65
N THR A 203 9.73 12.07 -18.19
CA THR A 203 8.49 12.19 -18.97
C THR A 203 7.31 12.52 -18.08
N GLY A 204 7.34 12.11 -16.80
CA GLY A 204 6.26 12.23 -15.84
C GLY A 204 5.06 11.32 -16.12
N GLU A 205 5.17 10.40 -17.09
CA GLU A 205 4.13 9.45 -17.43
C GLU A 205 3.98 8.39 -16.33
N PHE A 206 2.74 8.06 -15.98
CA PHE A 206 2.43 6.99 -15.03
C PHE A 206 1.33 6.08 -15.56
N SER A 207 1.42 4.82 -15.15
CA SER A 207 0.39 3.81 -15.39
C SER A 207 0.38 2.84 -14.22
N PHE A 208 -0.73 2.75 -13.50
CA PHE A 208 -0.86 1.83 -12.36
C PHE A 208 -2.25 1.21 -12.28
N PRO A 209 -2.35 -0.04 -11.80
CA PRO A 209 -3.63 -0.72 -11.65
C PRO A 209 -4.34 -0.31 -10.36
N VAL A 210 -5.65 -0.11 -10.42
CA VAL A 210 -6.53 0.02 -9.24
C VAL A 210 -7.58 -1.10 -9.27
N PRO A 211 -7.67 -1.97 -8.25
CA PRO A 211 -8.73 -2.95 -8.13
C PRO A 211 -10.11 -2.31 -8.21
N VAL A 212 -11.03 -2.84 -9.03
CA VAL A 212 -12.34 -2.21 -9.26
C VAL A 212 -13.23 -2.12 -8.02
N PHE A 213 -12.97 -2.94 -7.00
CA PHE A 213 -13.68 -2.86 -5.72
C PHE A 213 -13.11 -1.78 -4.77
N ASP A 214 -11.93 -1.24 -5.07
CA ASP A 214 -11.39 -0.05 -4.40
C ASP A 214 -11.98 1.19 -5.08
N THR A 215 -13.22 1.51 -4.72
CA THR A 215 -13.93 2.66 -5.28
C THR A 215 -13.24 3.99 -4.95
N ILE A 216 -12.48 4.05 -3.86
CA ILE A 216 -11.69 5.22 -3.47
C ILE A 216 -10.21 4.85 -3.43
N PHE A 217 -9.41 5.56 -4.20
CA PHE A 217 -7.96 5.51 -4.14
C PHE A 217 -7.39 6.92 -3.96
N PHE A 218 -6.12 7.01 -3.58
CA PHE A 218 -5.41 8.27 -3.50
C PHE A 218 -4.18 8.26 -4.41
N MET A 219 -3.78 9.46 -4.82
CA MET A 219 -2.48 9.73 -5.42
C MET A 219 -1.79 10.83 -4.62
N GLU A 220 -0.49 10.71 -4.48
CA GLU A 220 0.40 11.70 -3.89
C GLU A 220 1.72 11.64 -4.64
N PHE A 221 2.28 12.79 -5.02
CA PHE A 221 3.48 12.82 -5.86
C PHE A 221 4.50 13.81 -5.31
N PHE A 222 5.77 13.41 -5.30
CA PHE A 222 6.89 14.25 -4.90
C PHE A 222 7.96 14.24 -5.98
N SER A 223 8.39 15.44 -6.39
CA SER A 223 9.51 15.63 -7.31
C SER A 223 10.68 16.33 -6.62
N LYS A 224 11.90 16.03 -7.08
CA LYS A 224 13.10 16.81 -6.74
C LYS A 224 13.14 18.17 -7.42
N GLU A 225 12.24 18.42 -8.38
CA GLU A 225 12.06 19.72 -9.03
C GLU A 225 11.12 20.65 -8.25
N ASP A 226 11.05 20.44 -6.92
CA ASP A 226 10.30 21.30 -6.00
C ASP A 226 8.80 21.38 -6.31
N ARG A 227 8.23 20.27 -6.80
CA ARG A 227 6.80 20.16 -7.15
C ARG A 227 6.17 18.99 -6.42
N ILE A 228 4.99 19.22 -5.84
CA ILE A 228 4.29 18.26 -5.00
C ILE A 228 2.82 18.21 -5.37
N MET A 229 2.29 17.01 -5.56
CA MET A 229 0.86 16.75 -5.50
C MET A 229 0.52 16.28 -4.10
N ARG A 230 -0.28 17.07 -3.38
CA ARG A 230 -0.81 16.65 -2.07
C ARG A 230 -1.65 15.38 -2.24
N LYS A 231 -1.66 14.53 -1.21
CA LYS A 231 -2.53 13.37 -1.16
C LYS A 231 -3.98 13.74 -1.51
N THR A 232 -4.42 13.31 -2.68
CA THR A 232 -5.74 13.59 -3.24
C THR A 232 -6.47 12.29 -3.45
N TYR A 233 -7.72 12.23 -3.00
CA TYR A 233 -8.57 11.05 -3.14
C TYR A 233 -9.44 11.17 -4.39
N TYR A 234 -9.59 10.07 -5.10
CA TYR A 234 -10.39 9.97 -6.32
C TYR A 234 -11.40 8.85 -6.16
N ASN A 235 -12.62 9.10 -6.64
CA ASN A 235 -13.63 8.07 -6.79
C ASN A 235 -13.50 7.44 -8.17
N LEU A 236 -13.16 6.15 -8.20
CA LEU A 236 -12.97 5.37 -9.42
C LEU A 236 -14.21 5.40 -10.33
N ASN A 237 -15.41 5.56 -9.78
CA ASN A 237 -16.66 5.61 -10.55
C ASN A 237 -16.94 7.00 -11.17
N GLU A 238 -16.26 8.05 -10.72
CA GLU A 238 -16.48 9.43 -11.16
C GLU A 238 -15.39 9.93 -12.11
N ILE A 239 -14.26 9.22 -12.22
CA ILE A 239 -13.14 9.63 -13.06
C ILE A 239 -13.09 8.88 -14.39
N ASN A 240 -12.67 9.59 -15.43
CA ASN A 240 -12.11 8.92 -16.61
C ASN A 240 -10.73 8.35 -16.20
N PRO A 241 -10.48 7.04 -16.36
CA PRO A 241 -9.21 6.42 -15.94
C PRO A 241 -7.96 7.00 -16.60
N THR A 242 -8.11 7.77 -17.68
CA THR A 242 -7.01 8.51 -18.30
C THR A 242 -7.01 9.97 -17.83
N PHE A 243 -6.07 10.28 -16.94
CA PHE A 243 -5.67 11.65 -16.64
C PHE A 243 -4.78 12.15 -17.78
N THR A 244 -5.31 12.95 -18.71
CA THR A 244 -4.49 13.44 -19.83
C THR A 244 -3.25 14.20 -19.34
N THR A 245 -3.41 15.05 -18.33
CA THR A 245 -2.32 15.86 -17.76
C THR A 245 -2.68 16.34 -16.36
N ILE A 246 -1.75 16.23 -15.41
CA ILE A 246 -1.82 16.82 -14.07
C ILE A 246 -0.73 17.88 -13.97
N SER A 247 -1.14 19.16 -14.04
CA SER A 247 -0.22 20.30 -13.94
C SER A 247 0.12 20.63 -12.49
N LEU A 248 1.40 20.78 -12.18
CA LEU A 248 1.90 21.10 -10.84
C LEU A 248 2.64 22.44 -10.82
N LYS A 249 2.35 23.24 -9.80
CA LYS A 249 3.09 24.47 -9.47
C LYS A 249 4.34 24.15 -8.66
N ALA A 250 5.37 24.97 -8.84
CA ALA A 250 6.51 24.99 -7.93
C ALA A 250 6.05 25.31 -6.51
N LEU A 251 6.71 24.70 -5.54
CA LEU A 251 6.47 24.84 -4.12
C LEU A 251 6.80 26.27 -3.66
N GLN A 252 5.89 26.90 -2.94
CA GLN A 252 6.05 28.27 -2.46
C GLN A 252 6.17 28.32 -0.93
N ALA A 253 6.88 29.34 -0.44
CA ALA A 253 6.88 29.64 0.99
C ALA A 253 5.44 29.85 1.48
N GLY A 254 5.09 29.20 2.59
CA GLY A 254 3.73 29.18 3.13
C GLY A 254 2.91 27.94 2.77
N ASP A 255 3.33 27.13 1.79
CA ASP A 255 2.66 25.86 1.51
C ASP A 255 2.67 24.93 2.72
N SER A 256 1.55 24.26 3.00
CA SER A 256 1.41 23.37 4.16
C SER A 256 0.88 22.00 3.79
N PHE A 257 1.43 20.98 4.42
CA PHE A 257 1.14 19.56 4.20
C PHE A 257 0.76 18.90 5.52
N SER A 258 -0.39 18.21 5.58
CA SER A 258 -0.83 17.50 6.78
C SER A 258 -0.53 16.01 6.68
N PHE A 259 -0.06 15.43 7.79
CA PHE A 259 0.28 14.01 7.91
C PHE A 259 -0.67 13.32 8.87
N GLU A 260 -1.85 12.94 8.36
CA GLU A 260 -2.93 12.30 9.13
C GLU A 260 -2.60 10.91 9.67
N ASP A 261 -1.54 10.29 9.12
CA ASP A 261 -1.03 8.99 9.50
C ASP A 261 0.10 9.05 10.55
N ILE A 262 0.53 10.25 10.95
CA ILE A 262 1.35 10.45 12.15
C ILE A 262 0.43 10.44 13.36
N VAL A 263 0.41 9.30 14.07
CA VAL A 263 -0.44 9.10 15.25
C VAL A 263 0.41 9.05 16.50
N PHE A 264 0.05 9.90 17.48
CA PHE A 264 0.56 9.84 18.84
C PHE A 264 -0.50 9.24 19.77
N GLU A 265 -0.06 8.52 20.80
CA GLU A 265 -0.95 8.15 21.90
C GLU A 265 -1.51 9.40 22.60
N GLY A 266 -2.72 9.27 23.16
CA GLY A 266 -3.35 10.35 23.91
C GLY A 266 -2.47 10.78 25.09
N GLY A 267 -2.20 12.08 25.22
CA GLY A 267 -1.36 12.62 26.29
C GLY A 267 0.14 12.36 26.16
N ARG A 268 0.61 11.76 25.06
CA ARG A 268 2.03 11.46 24.83
C ARG A 268 2.55 12.07 23.53
N SER A 269 3.87 12.28 23.48
CA SER A 269 4.65 12.71 22.31
C SER A 269 5.59 11.63 21.78
N THR A 270 5.68 10.48 22.45
CA THR A 270 6.57 9.38 22.06
C THR A 270 6.16 8.75 20.73
N ILE A 271 7.14 8.51 19.85
CA ILE A 271 6.96 7.81 18.58
C ILE A 271 7.01 6.31 18.85
N LEU A 272 5.93 5.61 18.52
CA LEU A 272 5.89 4.15 18.60
C LEU A 272 6.31 3.52 17.28
N SER A 273 7.00 2.39 17.35
CA SER A 273 7.45 1.62 16.19
C SER A 273 6.32 1.30 15.21
N GLN A 274 5.13 0.98 15.73
CA GLN A 274 3.91 0.69 14.97
C GLN A 274 3.32 1.88 14.19
N HIS A 275 3.79 3.11 14.45
CA HIS A 275 3.32 4.33 13.78
C HIS A 275 4.37 4.94 12.84
N LYS A 276 5.53 4.26 12.64
CA LYS A 276 6.64 4.74 11.82
C LYS A 276 6.28 5.07 10.36
N HIS A 277 5.20 4.52 9.80
CA HIS A 277 4.81 4.79 8.42
C HIS A 277 4.64 6.29 8.12
N GLY A 278 3.86 7.01 8.94
CA GLY A 278 3.65 8.44 8.73
C GLY A 278 4.93 9.26 8.90
N PHE A 279 5.79 8.84 9.83
CA PHE A 279 7.10 9.47 10.06
C PHE A 279 8.06 9.23 8.89
N ASN A 280 8.12 8.00 8.36
CA ASN A 280 8.92 7.66 7.18
C ASN A 280 8.43 8.44 5.94
N ARG A 281 7.11 8.60 5.77
CA ARG A 281 6.53 9.41 4.69
C ARG A 281 6.96 10.87 4.79
N LEU A 282 6.94 11.44 6.00
CA LEU A 282 7.45 12.78 6.24
C LEU A 282 8.97 12.88 6.00
N LEU A 283 9.74 11.91 6.49
CA LEU A 283 11.18 11.83 6.24
C LEU A 283 11.49 11.80 4.75
N ASN A 284 10.75 11.01 3.97
CA ASN A 284 10.91 10.98 2.52
C ASN A 284 10.62 12.35 1.90
N LEU A 285 9.52 13.00 2.25
CA LEU A 285 9.20 14.35 1.74
C LEU A 285 10.35 15.33 2.00
N VAL A 286 10.83 15.40 3.26
CA VAL A 286 11.88 16.34 3.65
C VAL A 286 13.23 15.97 3.03
N SER A 287 13.51 14.67 2.87
CA SER A 287 14.71 14.19 2.17
C SER A 287 14.67 14.51 0.68
N TYR A 288 13.50 14.48 0.05
CA TYR A 288 13.35 14.78 -1.39
C TYR A 288 13.51 16.27 -1.70
N LEU A 289 13.08 17.14 -0.80
CA LEU A 289 13.11 18.60 -0.97
C LEU A 289 14.35 19.22 -0.33
N GLU A 290 15.52 18.72 -0.71
CA GLU A 290 16.83 18.99 -0.08
C GLU A 290 17.14 20.49 0.08
N ASN A 291 16.61 21.33 -0.82
CA ASN A 291 16.86 22.77 -0.86
C ASN A 291 15.84 23.62 -0.09
N TYR A 292 14.95 23.01 0.71
CA TYR A 292 13.90 23.73 1.45
C TYR A 292 14.07 23.67 2.96
N ARG A 293 13.60 24.73 3.63
CA ARG A 293 13.38 24.82 5.07
C ARG A 293 11.91 24.58 5.40
N PHE A 294 11.67 23.95 6.55
CA PHE A 294 10.34 23.51 6.98
C PHE A 294 10.08 23.84 8.45
N GLU A 295 8.86 24.28 8.76
CA GLU A 295 8.33 24.37 10.12
C GLU A 295 7.40 23.18 10.39
N ILE A 296 7.74 22.39 11.39
CA ILE A 296 6.95 21.24 11.85
C ILE A 296 5.92 21.74 12.87
N GLN A 297 4.65 21.60 12.54
CA GLN A 297 3.55 22.16 13.29
C GLN A 297 2.78 21.06 14.03
N GLY A 298 2.70 21.19 15.36
CA GLY A 298 1.91 20.30 16.21
C GLY A 298 0.53 20.87 16.51
N HIS A 299 -0.51 20.07 16.33
CA HIS A 299 -1.89 20.49 16.59
C HIS A 299 -2.60 19.57 17.60
N ILE A 300 -3.51 20.13 18.37
CA ILE A 300 -4.45 19.42 19.24
C ILE A 300 -5.89 19.67 18.81
N THR A 301 -6.79 18.83 19.31
CA THR A 301 -8.22 19.08 19.24
C THR A 301 -8.71 19.61 20.58
N VAL A 302 -9.73 20.47 20.54
CA VAL A 302 -10.57 20.79 21.70
C VAL A 302 -12.00 20.31 21.45
N SER A 303 -12.84 20.32 22.48
CA SER A 303 -14.28 20.09 22.33
C SER A 303 -14.96 21.30 21.71
N THR A 304 -16.13 21.10 21.10
CA THR A 304 -16.96 22.18 20.53
C THR A 304 -17.21 23.33 21.51
N ARG A 305 -17.44 23.03 22.79
CA ARG A 305 -17.65 24.05 23.85
C ARG A 305 -16.42 24.93 24.14
N ALA A 306 -15.22 24.48 23.76
CA ALA A 306 -13.97 25.21 23.91
C ALA A 306 -13.41 25.70 22.56
N ALA A 307 -14.13 25.47 21.44
CA ALA A 307 -13.78 25.99 20.14
C ALA A 307 -13.82 27.53 20.17
N GLY A 308 -12.79 28.18 19.62
CA GLY A 308 -12.66 29.65 19.60
C GLY A 308 -11.91 30.27 20.79
N ARG A 309 -11.57 29.50 21.84
CA ARG A 309 -10.61 29.96 22.88
C ARG A 309 -9.24 29.36 22.60
N PHE A 310 -8.20 30.18 22.50
CA PHE A 310 -6.85 29.66 22.34
C PHE A 310 -6.46 28.82 23.56
N LYS A 311 -6.04 27.59 23.29
CA LYS A 311 -5.39 26.72 24.25
C LYS A 311 -4.00 26.43 23.74
N GLU A 312 -3.03 27.14 24.30
CA GLU A 312 -1.64 26.70 24.24
C GLU A 312 -1.56 25.35 24.95
N ASP A 313 -0.91 24.38 24.32
CA ASP A 313 -0.83 23.03 24.85
C ASP A 313 0.61 22.54 24.71
N PRO A 314 1.33 22.33 25.84
CA PRO A 314 2.67 21.78 25.83
C PRO A 314 2.77 20.46 25.06
N LEU A 315 1.66 19.72 24.93
CA LEU A 315 1.61 18.49 24.14
C LEU A 315 1.70 18.74 22.64
N ALA A 316 1.15 19.85 22.15
CA ALA A 316 1.28 20.24 20.74
C ALA A 316 2.75 20.51 20.40
N ASP A 317 3.42 21.27 21.26
CA ASP A 317 4.85 21.56 21.11
C ASP A 317 5.71 20.31 21.25
N ALA A 318 5.48 19.50 22.29
CA ALA A 318 6.23 18.26 22.52
C ALA A 318 6.11 17.27 21.35
N ARG A 319 4.94 17.21 20.67
CA ARG A 319 4.75 16.37 19.48
C ARG A 319 5.51 16.90 18.28
N ALA A 320 5.44 18.21 18.01
CA ALA A 320 6.22 18.84 16.94
C ALA A 320 7.73 18.62 17.16
N LYS A 321 8.18 18.82 18.41
CA LYS A 321 9.56 18.60 18.83
C LYS A 321 10.00 17.13 18.69
N SER A 322 9.13 16.18 18.98
CA SER A 322 9.46 14.77 18.79
C SER A 322 9.66 14.41 17.31
N VAL A 323 8.86 14.98 16.41
CA VAL A 323 9.02 14.78 14.97
C VAL A 323 10.31 15.43 14.47
N TYR A 324 10.61 16.63 14.97
CA TYR A 324 11.86 17.35 14.68
C TYR A 324 13.09 16.49 15.01
N TYR A 325 13.18 15.96 16.23
CA TYR A 325 14.32 15.11 16.61
C TYR A 325 14.37 13.82 15.80
N TYR A 326 13.22 13.21 15.53
CA TYR A 326 13.18 12.03 14.67
C TYR A 326 13.77 12.30 13.28
N LEU A 327 13.48 13.44 12.66
CA LEU A 327 14.05 13.77 11.34
C LEU A 327 15.57 13.98 11.42
N ILE A 328 16.08 14.63 12.46
CA ILE A 328 17.52 14.82 12.67
C ILE A 328 18.23 13.50 12.91
N GLU A 329 17.67 12.63 13.77
CA GLU A 329 18.20 11.29 14.02
C GLU A 329 18.26 10.43 12.75
N ASN A 330 17.43 10.74 11.75
CA ASN A 330 17.41 10.10 10.44
C ASN A 330 18.14 10.92 9.35
N GLY A 331 18.98 11.88 9.73
CA GLY A 331 19.95 12.52 8.84
C GLY A 331 19.50 13.83 8.17
N ILE A 332 18.36 14.41 8.55
CA ILE A 332 17.97 15.75 8.09
C ILE A 332 18.76 16.82 8.85
N ASP A 333 19.37 17.76 8.13
CA ASP A 333 20.06 18.90 8.74
C ASP A 333 19.10 19.75 9.60
N SER A 334 19.49 20.00 10.85
CA SER A 334 18.75 20.86 11.78
C SER A 334 18.52 22.28 11.25
N ASN A 335 19.41 22.81 10.40
CA ASN A 335 19.25 24.15 9.81
C ASN A 335 18.06 24.24 8.85
N ARG A 336 17.55 23.08 8.40
CA ARG A 336 16.38 22.99 7.51
C ARG A 336 15.07 22.91 8.27
N LEU A 337 15.10 22.81 9.60
CA LEU A 337 13.94 22.47 10.39
C LEU A 337 13.70 23.49 11.51
N GLU A 338 12.46 23.87 11.66
CA GLU A 338 11.91 24.55 12.82
C GLU A 338 10.73 23.72 13.35
N TRP A 339 10.33 23.91 14.60
CA TRP A 339 9.11 23.28 15.13
C TRP A 339 8.30 24.28 15.95
N LYS A 340 6.98 24.09 15.97
CA LYS A 340 6.07 24.91 16.76
C LYS A 340 4.80 24.18 17.16
N GLY A 341 4.44 24.25 18.45
CA GLY A 341 3.13 23.86 18.92
C GLY A 341 2.07 24.94 18.66
N TYR A 342 1.07 24.65 17.84
CA TYR A 342 -0.03 25.58 17.56
C TYR A 342 -1.26 25.39 18.46
N GLY A 343 -1.23 24.40 19.36
CA GLY A 343 -2.35 24.11 20.22
C GLY A 343 -3.59 23.77 19.37
N ASN A 344 -4.72 24.43 19.65
CA ASN A 344 -5.96 24.29 18.88
C ASN A 344 -6.14 25.34 17.76
N TRP A 345 -5.11 26.12 17.41
CA TRP A 345 -5.16 26.94 16.21
C TRP A 345 -5.13 26.08 14.95
N TYR A 346 -5.78 26.59 13.91
CA TYR A 346 -5.87 25.93 12.61
C TYR A 346 -6.46 24.52 12.69
N MET A 347 -7.43 24.27 13.59
CA MET A 347 -8.20 23.03 13.54
C MET A 347 -8.86 22.89 12.16
N THR A 348 -8.68 21.74 11.53
CA THR A 348 -9.34 21.41 10.26
C THR A 348 -10.85 21.31 10.46
N PHE A 349 -11.26 20.81 11.63
CA PHE A 349 -12.65 20.70 12.06
C PHE A 349 -12.84 21.50 13.37
N PRO A 350 -13.10 22.81 13.30
CA PRO A 350 -13.28 23.63 14.50
C PRO A 350 -14.41 23.12 15.41
N GLU A 351 -15.44 22.53 14.80
CA GLU A 351 -16.59 21.94 15.47
C GLU A 351 -16.55 20.40 15.41
N ALA A 352 -15.39 19.81 15.75
CA ALA A 352 -15.25 18.36 15.76
C ALA A 352 -16.22 17.69 16.77
N GLU A 353 -17.04 16.76 16.30
CA GLU A 353 -17.98 15.97 17.11
C GLU A 353 -17.61 14.49 17.12
N THR A 354 -17.09 13.99 15.99
CA THR A 354 -16.77 12.59 15.82
C THR A 354 -15.34 12.28 16.30
N ARG A 355 -15.11 11.04 16.74
CA ARG A 355 -13.77 10.53 17.09
C ARG A 355 -12.77 10.74 15.94
N THR A 356 -13.23 10.62 14.69
CA THR A 356 -12.42 10.82 13.48
C THR A 356 -12.04 12.28 13.29
N GLN A 357 -12.97 13.23 13.38
CA GLN A 357 -12.66 14.66 13.28
C GLN A 357 -11.68 15.10 14.38
N HIS A 358 -11.91 14.66 15.61
CA HIS A 358 -10.98 14.88 16.72
C HIS A 358 -9.58 14.29 16.46
N ARG A 359 -9.50 13.14 15.79
CA ARG A 359 -8.23 12.53 15.38
C ARG A 359 -7.53 13.36 14.32
N LEU A 360 -8.26 13.83 13.31
CA LEU A 360 -7.72 14.67 12.23
C LEU A 360 -7.24 16.05 12.72
N ASN A 361 -7.84 16.58 13.78
CA ASN A 361 -7.33 17.79 14.44
C ASN A 361 -6.03 17.53 15.24
N ARG A 362 -5.84 16.33 15.77
CA ARG A 362 -4.58 15.92 16.46
C ARG A 362 -3.55 15.45 15.43
N ARG A 363 -3.06 16.39 14.64
CA ARG A 363 -2.16 16.11 13.52
C ARG A 363 -0.81 16.79 13.68
N VAL A 364 0.13 16.31 12.89
CA VAL A 364 1.34 17.06 12.54
C VAL A 364 1.15 17.58 11.12
N SER A 365 1.48 18.85 10.92
CA SER A 365 1.61 19.41 9.59
C SER A 365 2.99 20.00 9.40
N VAL A 366 3.39 20.19 8.15
CA VAL A 366 4.68 20.76 7.80
C VAL A 366 4.43 21.92 6.85
N LYS A 367 4.97 23.08 7.22
CA LYS A 367 4.90 24.30 6.45
C LYS A 367 6.25 24.58 5.80
N VAL A 368 6.23 24.95 4.53
CA VAL A 368 7.40 25.41 3.78
C VAL A 368 7.75 26.82 4.22
N LEU A 369 8.97 27.03 4.68
CA LEU A 369 9.46 28.35 5.07
C LEU A 369 10.09 29.11 3.89
N GLY A 370 10.67 28.38 2.94
CA GLY A 370 11.37 28.93 1.77
C GLY A 370 12.51 28.01 1.34
N ARG A 371 13.24 28.40 0.29
CA ARG A 371 14.47 27.69 -0.11
C ARG A 371 15.61 28.03 0.86
N LEU A 372 16.66 27.24 0.85
CA LEU A 372 17.90 27.52 1.56
C LEU A 372 18.69 28.68 0.94
N ASP A 373 18.51 28.89 -0.37
CA ASP A 373 19.22 29.91 -1.15
C ASP A 373 18.46 31.25 -1.23
N ASP A 374 17.22 31.29 -0.70
CA ASP A 374 16.38 32.50 -0.57
C ASP A 374 16.57 33.12 0.83
#